data_AF-A0A0B6Y6P7-F1
#
_entry.id   AF-A0A0B6Y6P7-F1
#
_cell.length_a   1.000
_cell.length_b   1.000
_cell.length_c   1.000
_cell.angle_alpha   90.00
_cell.angle_beta   90.00
_cell.angle_gamma   90.00
#
_symmetry.space_group_name_H-M   'P 1'
#
loop_
_entity.id
_entity.type
_entity.pdbx_description
1 polymer ?
#
loop_
_entity_poly.entity_id
_entity_poly.type
_entity_poly.pdbx_seq_one_letter_code
_entity_poly.pdbx_strand_id
1 'polypeptide(L)'
;GIKYLADPKQLVMFLKLLRLASEGKKFPEQFLSALAPASAKQVEKPVTSLQINSPSQYPMTFPKSLQQLTVRSCSLRRISPQIMTLIELRSLDLSYNCLLSVPDLLGQLVNIHTLNLSDNKLTHFPLILCNSDINKNLANLDLRNNEIQGLPSDIVKLNSLHSLNMSYNQIKQLPETLAFMKMLRNIFMSDNKLEFLPGSLLARMFQTADFSNNPFSDQPLMNIKPSTSFSVPTLSELSARVIVTHRIPYTCEDLDFISIGYLKKVKFCVCGKPCFEASISRFVKTSVPSNISYSQGHVPFLIHFCSKQCNSKFH
;
A
#
# COMPACT_ATOMS: atom_id res chain seq x y z
N GLY A 1 10.71 -19.68 -20.43
CA GLY A 1 11.48 -20.88 -20.78
C GLY A 1 12.93 -20.46 -20.95
N ILE A 2 13.83 -21.05 -20.17
CA ILE A 2 15.27 -20.87 -20.36
C ILE A 2 15.58 -21.50 -21.72
N LYS A 3 15.85 -20.68 -22.74
CA LYS A 3 16.41 -21.19 -24.00
C LYS A 3 17.86 -21.53 -23.70
N TYR A 4 18.08 -22.73 -23.18
CA TYR A 4 19.38 -23.36 -23.36
C TYR A 4 19.55 -23.48 -24.87
N LEU A 5 20.45 -22.67 -25.45
CA LEU A 5 21.15 -23.07 -26.65
C LEU A 5 22.03 -24.26 -26.24
N ALA A 6 21.41 -25.42 -26.00
CA ALA A 6 22.14 -26.65 -25.88
C ALA A 6 22.87 -26.80 -27.22
N ASP A 7 24.19 -26.77 -27.19
CA ASP A 7 25.01 -27.03 -28.36
C ASP A 7 24.47 -28.35 -28.96
N PRO A 8 23.99 -28.35 -30.23
CA PRO A 8 23.49 -29.57 -30.86
C PRO A 8 24.47 -30.73 -30.75
N LYS A 9 25.79 -30.44 -30.69
CA LYS A 9 26.84 -31.44 -30.47
C LYS A 9 26.79 -32.02 -29.05
N GLN A 10 26.55 -31.20 -28.02
CA GLN A 10 26.40 -31.67 -26.64
C GLN A 10 25.14 -32.51 -26.44
N LEU A 11 24.03 -32.16 -27.08
CA LEU A 11 22.79 -32.95 -27.02
C LEU A 11 22.96 -34.33 -27.70
N VAL A 12 23.55 -34.36 -28.88
CA VAL A 12 23.87 -35.63 -29.58
C VAL A 12 24.83 -36.47 -28.76
N MET A 13 25.79 -35.86 -28.09
CA MET A 13 26.74 -36.54 -27.20
C MET A 13 26.04 -37.12 -25.95
N PHE A 14 25.15 -36.36 -25.33
CA PHE A 14 24.34 -36.82 -24.18
C PHE A 14 23.43 -38.00 -24.54
N LEU A 15 22.75 -37.95 -25.70
CA LEU A 15 21.91 -39.05 -26.17
C LEU A 15 22.72 -40.32 -26.48
N LYS A 16 23.94 -40.19 -27.00
CA LYS A 16 24.85 -41.33 -27.19
C LYS A 16 25.30 -41.95 -25.87
N LEU A 17 25.54 -41.14 -24.84
CA LEU A 17 25.88 -41.63 -23.49
C LEU A 17 24.70 -42.36 -22.85
N LEU A 18 23.48 -41.82 -22.95
CA LEU A 18 22.27 -42.51 -22.49
C LEU A 18 22.07 -43.86 -23.17
N ARG A 19 22.35 -43.94 -24.49
CA ARG A 19 22.30 -45.20 -25.23
C ARG A 19 23.35 -46.20 -24.74
N LEU A 20 24.60 -45.78 -24.58
CA LEU A 20 25.66 -46.67 -24.05
C LEU A 20 25.36 -47.16 -22.62
N ALA A 21 24.78 -46.30 -21.78
CA ALA A 21 24.32 -46.66 -20.45
C ALA A 21 23.20 -47.71 -20.50
N SER A 22 22.22 -47.54 -21.40
CA SER A 22 21.13 -48.52 -21.58
C SER A 22 21.61 -49.87 -22.13
N GLU A 23 22.74 -49.88 -22.85
CA GLU A 23 23.37 -51.08 -23.41
C GLU A 23 24.40 -51.71 -22.45
N GLY A 24 24.57 -51.18 -21.22
CA GLY A 24 25.51 -51.70 -20.22
C GLY A 24 27.00 -51.58 -20.59
N LYS A 25 27.34 -50.71 -21.55
CA LYS A 25 28.70 -50.53 -22.07
C LYS A 25 29.48 -49.52 -21.24
N LYS A 26 30.80 -49.73 -21.11
CA LYS A 26 31.69 -48.79 -20.41
C LYS A 26 31.74 -47.44 -21.11
N PHE A 27 31.73 -46.35 -20.32
CA PHE A 27 31.83 -44.99 -20.83
C PHE A 27 33.27 -44.68 -21.25
N PRO A 28 33.51 -44.11 -22.45
CA PRO A 28 34.85 -43.65 -22.80
C PRO A 28 35.19 -42.37 -22.02
N GLU A 29 36.34 -42.34 -21.35
CA GLU A 29 36.73 -41.25 -20.43
C GLU A 29 36.78 -39.86 -21.09
N GLN A 30 37.02 -39.80 -22.41
CA GLN A 30 37.05 -38.57 -23.19
C GLN A 30 35.72 -37.77 -23.15
N PHE A 31 34.58 -38.43 -22.90
CA PHE A 31 33.25 -37.80 -22.90
C PHE A 31 32.93 -37.02 -21.61
N LEU A 32 33.61 -37.31 -20.51
CA LEU A 32 33.35 -36.65 -19.21
C LEU A 32 33.91 -35.22 -19.18
N SER A 33 34.94 -34.94 -19.97
CA SER A 33 35.54 -33.59 -20.07
C SER A 33 34.59 -32.54 -20.68
N ALA A 34 33.67 -32.97 -21.56
CA ALA A 34 32.70 -32.10 -22.23
C ALA A 34 31.49 -31.74 -21.35
N LEU A 35 31.36 -32.39 -20.18
CA LEU A 35 30.32 -32.14 -19.17
C LEU A 35 30.79 -31.19 -18.07
N ALA A 36 31.96 -30.55 -18.23
CA ALA A 36 32.41 -29.51 -17.31
C ALA A 36 31.30 -28.47 -17.13
N PRO A 37 30.98 -28.06 -15.88
CA PRO A 37 29.93 -27.07 -15.64
C PRO A 37 30.22 -25.82 -16.46
N ALA A 38 29.18 -25.29 -17.11
CA ALA A 38 29.30 -24.07 -17.90
C ALA A 38 30.02 -23.01 -17.07
N SER A 39 31.09 -22.43 -17.61
CA SER A 39 31.83 -21.40 -16.89
C SER A 39 30.88 -20.25 -16.55
N ALA A 40 31.11 -19.54 -15.44
CA ALA A 40 30.24 -18.42 -15.03
C ALA A 40 30.08 -17.32 -16.12
N LYS A 41 30.98 -17.28 -17.13
CA LYS A 41 30.89 -16.41 -18.31
C LYS A 41 29.90 -16.89 -19.39
N GLN A 42 29.56 -18.18 -19.41
CA GLN A 42 28.64 -18.82 -20.36
C GLN A 42 27.19 -18.89 -19.86
N VAL A 43 26.97 -18.60 -18.58
CA VAL A 43 25.63 -18.56 -17.98
C VAL A 43 25.07 -17.16 -18.20
N GLU A 44 24.06 -17.03 -19.07
CA GLU A 44 23.29 -15.78 -19.18
C GLU A 44 22.73 -15.41 -17.80
N LYS A 45 22.97 -14.16 -17.39
CA LYS A 45 22.45 -13.67 -16.12
C LYS A 45 20.91 -13.73 -16.15
N PRO A 46 20.27 -14.14 -15.04
CA PRO A 46 18.82 -14.21 -15.00
C PRO A 46 18.22 -12.83 -15.26
N VAL A 47 17.13 -12.78 -16.03
CA VAL A 47 16.42 -11.53 -16.31
C VAL A 47 15.78 -11.03 -15.01
N THR A 48 16.22 -9.88 -14.52
CA THR A 48 15.77 -9.28 -13.26
C THR A 48 14.88 -8.05 -13.47
N SER A 49 14.87 -7.46 -14.65
CA SER A 49 14.03 -6.31 -14.99
C SER A 49 13.34 -6.52 -16.34
N LEU A 50 12.05 -6.18 -16.41
CA LEU A 50 11.25 -6.25 -17.63
C LEU A 50 10.34 -5.02 -17.73
N GLN A 51 10.34 -4.41 -18.92
CA GLN A 51 9.48 -3.27 -19.25
C GLN A 51 8.57 -3.62 -20.43
N ILE A 52 7.28 -3.35 -20.26
CA ILE A 52 6.21 -3.61 -21.23
C ILE A 52 5.44 -2.30 -21.35
N ASN A 53 5.54 -1.64 -22.50
CA ASN A 53 4.94 -0.32 -22.73
C ASN A 53 3.82 -0.37 -23.79
N SER A 54 3.52 -1.56 -24.32
CA SER A 54 2.41 -1.77 -25.24
C SER A 54 1.85 -3.19 -25.09
N PRO A 55 0.57 -3.41 -25.45
CA PRO A 55 -0.05 -4.74 -25.40
C PRO A 55 0.71 -5.80 -26.20
N SER A 56 1.34 -5.42 -27.31
CA SER A 56 2.10 -6.32 -28.18
C SER A 56 3.35 -6.93 -27.51
N GLN A 57 3.89 -6.26 -26.50
CA GLN A 57 5.09 -6.70 -25.76
C GLN A 57 4.74 -7.60 -24.58
N TYR A 58 3.44 -7.79 -24.28
CA TYR A 58 3.01 -8.55 -23.13
C TYR A 58 3.34 -10.05 -23.33
N PRO A 59 4.22 -10.65 -22.50
CA PRO A 59 4.68 -12.01 -22.73
C PRO A 59 3.63 -13.03 -22.29
N MET A 60 3.67 -14.22 -22.90
CA MET A 60 2.84 -15.35 -22.46
C MET A 60 3.24 -15.88 -21.08
N THR A 61 4.50 -15.73 -20.68
CA THR A 61 5.03 -16.12 -19.37
C THR A 61 6.09 -15.14 -18.89
N PHE A 62 6.12 -14.89 -17.58
CA PHE A 62 7.11 -14.01 -16.95
C PHE A 62 8.31 -14.81 -16.40
N PRO A 63 9.55 -14.30 -16.54
CA PRO A 63 10.71 -14.88 -15.86
C PRO A 63 10.55 -14.81 -14.34
N LYS A 64 10.75 -15.92 -13.63
CA LYS A 64 10.55 -16.00 -12.17
C LYS A 64 11.60 -15.23 -11.35
N SER A 65 12.74 -14.92 -11.97
CA SER A 65 13.83 -14.13 -11.38
C SER A 65 13.60 -12.61 -11.41
N LEU A 66 12.44 -12.16 -11.90
CA LEU A 66 12.14 -10.73 -11.98
C LEU A 66 12.10 -10.08 -10.61
N GLN A 67 12.85 -9.01 -10.47
CA GLN A 67 12.87 -8.11 -9.32
C GLN A 67 12.17 -6.78 -9.64
N GLN A 68 12.13 -6.39 -10.91
CA GLN A 68 11.46 -5.18 -11.39
C GLN A 68 10.58 -5.50 -12.59
N LEU A 69 9.31 -5.13 -12.51
CA LEU A 69 8.36 -5.30 -13.60
C LEU A 69 7.63 -3.98 -13.81
N THR A 70 7.69 -3.47 -15.05
CA THR A 70 6.92 -2.31 -15.50
C THR A 70 5.98 -2.74 -16.60
N VAL A 71 4.68 -2.52 -16.43
CA VAL A 71 3.64 -2.77 -17.43
C VAL A 71 2.78 -1.52 -17.55
N ARG A 72 3.12 -0.64 -18.48
CA ARG A 72 2.45 0.65 -18.68
C ARG A 72 1.75 0.70 -20.02
N SER A 73 0.65 1.45 -20.10
CA SER A 73 -0.07 1.72 -21.36
C SER A 73 -0.51 0.46 -22.10
N CYS A 74 -0.82 -0.60 -21.36
CA CYS A 74 -1.25 -1.89 -21.91
C CYS A 74 -2.77 -2.08 -21.87
N SER A 75 -3.52 -1.05 -21.48
CA SER A 75 -4.98 -1.08 -21.34
C SER A 75 -5.48 -2.22 -20.43
N LEU A 76 -4.67 -2.62 -19.44
CA LEU A 76 -5.00 -3.72 -18.55
C LEU A 76 -6.23 -3.37 -17.72
N ARG A 77 -7.25 -4.22 -17.76
CA ARG A 77 -8.43 -4.11 -16.87
C ARG A 77 -8.31 -4.94 -15.60
N ARG A 78 -7.43 -5.95 -15.63
CA ARG A 78 -7.14 -6.88 -14.53
C ARG A 78 -5.66 -7.21 -14.54
N ILE A 79 -5.14 -7.53 -13.36
CA ILE A 79 -3.75 -8.00 -13.21
C ILE A 79 -3.72 -9.51 -13.42
N SER A 80 -2.82 -10.00 -14.29
CA SER A 80 -2.68 -11.44 -14.54
C SER A 80 -2.22 -12.18 -13.29
N PRO A 81 -2.82 -13.34 -12.93
CA PRO A 81 -2.35 -14.18 -11.83
C PRO A 81 -0.88 -14.58 -11.94
N GLN A 82 -0.32 -14.63 -13.16
CA GLN A 82 1.10 -14.93 -13.35
C GLN A 82 2.03 -13.90 -12.70
N ILE A 83 1.63 -12.63 -12.64
CA ILE A 83 2.42 -11.58 -11.95
C ILE A 83 2.49 -11.85 -10.45
N MET A 84 1.43 -12.43 -9.86
CA MET A 84 1.36 -12.76 -8.43
C MET A 84 2.32 -13.89 -8.03
N THR A 85 2.83 -14.64 -9.01
CA THR A 85 3.78 -15.73 -8.79
C THR A 85 5.26 -15.28 -8.82
N LEU A 86 5.51 -13.98 -9.00
CA LEU A 86 6.86 -13.39 -9.07
C LEU A 86 7.34 -13.01 -7.67
N ILE A 87 7.64 -14.01 -6.84
CA ILE A 87 7.96 -13.81 -5.41
C ILE A 87 9.24 -12.97 -5.16
N GLU A 88 10.14 -12.88 -6.14
CA GLU A 88 11.37 -12.06 -6.06
C GLU A 88 11.12 -10.58 -6.39
N LEU A 89 9.89 -10.21 -6.76
CA LEU A 89 9.57 -8.87 -7.23
C LEU A 89 9.68 -7.83 -6.10
N ARG A 90 10.48 -6.80 -6.33
CA ARG A 90 10.73 -5.68 -5.42
C ARG A 90 10.09 -4.38 -5.89
N SER A 91 9.92 -4.22 -7.20
CA SER A 91 9.26 -3.06 -7.80
C SER A 91 8.25 -3.51 -8.85
N LEU A 92 7.00 -3.09 -8.67
CA LEU A 92 5.91 -3.33 -9.60
C LEU A 92 5.29 -2.01 -10.03
N ASP A 93 5.36 -1.72 -11.32
CA ASP A 93 4.69 -0.57 -11.92
C ASP A 93 3.62 -1.06 -12.90
N LEU A 94 2.37 -0.74 -12.61
CA LEU A 94 1.19 -1.00 -13.44
C LEU A 94 0.48 0.31 -13.81
N SER A 95 1.20 1.42 -13.86
CA SER A 95 0.63 2.74 -14.14
C SER A 95 0.11 2.86 -15.57
N TYR A 96 -0.76 3.85 -15.82
CA TYR A 96 -1.35 4.10 -17.15
C TYR A 96 -2.07 2.88 -17.72
N ASN A 97 -2.95 2.28 -16.92
CA ASN A 97 -3.80 1.16 -17.33
C ASN A 97 -5.28 1.48 -17.00
N CYS A 98 -6.14 0.48 -17.05
CA CYS A 98 -7.58 0.60 -16.81
C CYS A 98 -8.02 -0.31 -15.64
N LEU A 99 -7.15 -0.51 -14.64
CA LEU A 99 -7.42 -1.41 -13.52
C LEU A 99 -8.56 -0.86 -12.66
N LEU A 100 -9.59 -1.67 -12.46
CA LEU A 100 -10.75 -1.34 -11.62
C LEU A 100 -10.54 -1.78 -10.16
N SER A 101 -9.73 -2.82 -9.96
CA SER A 101 -9.38 -3.36 -8.65
C SER A 101 -8.04 -4.10 -8.70
N VAL A 102 -7.52 -4.39 -7.51
CA VAL A 102 -6.32 -5.21 -7.29
C VAL A 102 -6.77 -6.55 -6.70
N PRO A 103 -6.28 -7.71 -7.21
CA PRO A 103 -6.65 -9.01 -6.67
C PRO A 103 -6.00 -9.27 -5.31
N ASP A 104 -6.67 -10.05 -4.45
CA ASP A 104 -6.15 -10.44 -3.13
C ASP A 104 -4.83 -11.24 -3.22
N LEU A 105 -4.59 -11.91 -4.35
CA LEU A 105 -3.33 -12.59 -4.62
C LEU A 105 -2.12 -11.64 -4.65
N LEU A 106 -2.31 -10.32 -4.75
CA LEU A 106 -1.20 -9.35 -4.65
C LEU A 106 -0.47 -9.47 -3.31
N GLY A 107 -1.15 -9.91 -2.26
CA GLY A 107 -0.53 -10.14 -0.94
C GLY A 107 0.58 -11.19 -0.94
N GLN A 108 0.70 -12.01 -2.00
CA GLN A 108 1.78 -13.00 -2.15
C GLN A 108 3.12 -12.36 -2.51
N LEU A 109 3.13 -11.12 -3.02
CA LEU A 109 4.33 -10.41 -3.42
C LEU A 109 5.00 -9.72 -2.22
N VAL A 110 5.38 -10.53 -1.23
CA VAL A 110 5.85 -10.10 0.09
C VAL A 110 7.14 -9.26 0.04
N ASN A 111 7.91 -9.36 -1.03
CA ASN A 111 9.17 -8.64 -1.22
C ASN A 111 9.01 -7.28 -1.93
N ILE A 112 7.78 -6.85 -2.25
CA ILE A 112 7.56 -5.55 -2.89
C ILE A 112 7.92 -4.40 -1.94
N HIS A 113 8.77 -3.51 -2.44
CA HIS A 113 9.15 -2.26 -1.79
C HIS A 113 8.51 -1.05 -2.47
N THR A 114 8.29 -1.11 -3.79
CA THR A 114 7.68 -0.02 -4.56
C THR A 114 6.53 -0.56 -5.40
N LEU A 115 5.35 0.03 -5.22
CA LEU A 115 4.16 -0.29 -5.97
C LEU A 115 3.59 0.98 -6.59
N ASN A 116 3.56 1.03 -7.92
CA ASN A 116 2.93 2.10 -8.67
C ASN A 116 1.67 1.59 -9.38
N LEU A 117 0.53 2.13 -8.98
CA LEU A 117 -0.80 1.89 -9.52
C LEU A 117 -1.43 3.20 -10.01
N SER A 118 -0.62 4.23 -10.29
CA SER A 118 -1.10 5.53 -10.74
C SER A 118 -1.81 5.44 -12.08
N ASP A 119 -2.65 6.42 -12.41
CA ASP A 119 -3.27 6.55 -13.74
C ASP A 119 -4.06 5.29 -14.11
N ASN A 120 -4.98 4.90 -13.22
CA ASN A 120 -5.86 3.73 -13.34
C ASN A 120 -7.32 4.13 -13.02
N LYS A 121 -8.19 3.15 -12.71
CA LYS A 121 -9.62 3.34 -12.44
C LYS A 121 -10.03 2.70 -11.12
N LEU A 122 -9.12 2.69 -10.14
CA LEU A 122 -9.39 2.13 -8.82
C LEU A 122 -10.38 3.03 -8.08
N THR A 123 -11.51 2.47 -7.66
CA THR A 123 -12.54 3.20 -6.90
C THR A 123 -12.38 3.08 -5.38
N HIS A 124 -11.59 2.11 -4.94
CA HIS A 124 -11.35 1.80 -3.53
C HIS A 124 -9.87 1.54 -3.28
N PHE A 125 -9.42 1.86 -2.06
CA PHE A 125 -8.09 1.49 -1.62
C PHE A 125 -7.94 -0.04 -1.56
N PRO A 126 -6.86 -0.63 -2.08
CA PRO A 126 -6.63 -2.08 -2.05
C PRO A 126 -6.32 -2.58 -0.63
N LEU A 127 -7.35 -3.04 0.09
CA LEU A 127 -7.24 -3.50 1.49
C LEU A 127 -6.24 -4.65 1.69
N ILE A 128 -5.97 -5.42 0.65
CA ILE A 128 -4.94 -6.46 0.66
C ILE A 128 -3.56 -5.90 1.06
N LEU A 129 -3.27 -4.64 0.74
CA LEU A 129 -2.01 -4.00 1.15
C LEU A 129 -1.91 -3.88 2.67
N CYS A 130 -3.03 -3.70 3.38
CA CYS A 130 -3.04 -3.59 4.84
C CYS A 130 -3.10 -4.97 5.52
N ASN A 131 -3.77 -5.94 4.89
CA ASN A 131 -4.13 -7.23 5.47
C ASN A 131 -3.23 -8.40 5.03
N SER A 132 -2.06 -8.12 4.45
CA SER A 132 -1.08 -9.13 4.07
C SER A 132 0.35 -8.71 4.44
N ASP A 133 1.29 -9.64 4.34
CA ASP A 133 2.70 -9.42 4.71
C ASP A 133 3.43 -8.39 3.84
N ILE A 134 2.84 -7.96 2.72
CA ILE A 134 3.37 -6.86 1.91
C ILE A 134 3.51 -5.56 2.74
N ASN A 135 2.69 -5.37 3.77
CA ASN A 135 2.72 -4.21 4.65
C ASN A 135 4.04 -4.04 5.43
N LYS A 136 4.83 -5.12 5.53
CA LYS A 136 6.13 -5.15 6.22
C LYS A 136 7.26 -4.60 5.37
N ASN A 137 7.12 -4.57 4.03
CA ASN A 137 8.20 -4.18 3.12
C ASN A 137 7.86 -3.01 2.20
N LEU A 138 6.57 -2.75 1.96
CA LEU A 138 6.14 -1.68 1.07
C LEU A 138 6.57 -0.31 1.60
N ALA A 139 7.50 0.33 0.90
CA ALA A 139 8.07 1.62 1.26
C ALA A 139 7.47 2.79 0.46
N ASN A 140 7.15 2.56 -0.82
CA ASN A 140 6.59 3.57 -1.72
C ASN A 140 5.32 3.06 -2.36
N LEU A 141 4.23 3.79 -2.19
CA LEU A 141 2.94 3.51 -2.81
C LEU A 141 2.45 4.72 -3.58
N ASP A 142 2.28 4.56 -4.90
CA ASP A 142 1.66 5.56 -5.75
C ASP A 142 0.31 5.05 -6.28
N LEU A 143 -0.75 5.78 -5.94
CA LEU A 143 -2.14 5.58 -6.33
C LEU A 143 -2.73 6.85 -6.96
N ARG A 144 -1.87 7.77 -7.42
CA ARG A 144 -2.26 9.04 -8.03
C ARG A 144 -3.18 8.82 -9.24
N ASN A 145 -4.10 9.75 -9.49
CA ASN A 145 -4.96 9.74 -10.67
C ASN A 145 -5.78 8.44 -10.77
N ASN A 146 -6.60 8.21 -9.75
CA ASN A 146 -7.57 7.13 -9.65
C ASN A 146 -8.93 7.73 -9.19
N GLU A 147 -9.88 6.89 -8.80
CA GLU A 147 -11.23 7.29 -8.38
C GLU A 147 -11.49 6.91 -6.91
N ILE A 148 -10.43 6.84 -6.09
CA ILE A 148 -10.50 6.37 -4.71
C ILE A 148 -11.21 7.41 -3.84
N GLN A 149 -12.24 6.98 -3.11
CA GLN A 149 -13.09 7.87 -2.31
C GLN A 149 -12.64 8.03 -0.86
N GLY A 150 -11.75 7.15 -0.38
CA GLY A 150 -11.29 7.18 1.00
C GLY A 150 -10.19 6.16 1.29
N LEU A 151 -9.50 6.35 2.42
CA LEU A 151 -8.53 5.40 2.94
C LEU A 151 -9.11 4.62 4.12
N PRO A 152 -8.73 3.34 4.30
CA PRO A 152 -9.16 2.54 5.43
C PRO A 152 -8.46 2.95 6.72
N SER A 153 -9.10 2.73 7.87
CA SER A 153 -8.44 2.88 9.19
C SER A 153 -7.25 1.93 9.35
N ASP A 154 -7.27 0.78 8.67
CA ASP A 154 -6.19 -0.21 8.67
C ASP A 154 -4.92 0.25 7.92
N ILE A 155 -4.91 1.43 7.28
CA ILE A 155 -3.71 2.00 6.63
C ILE A 155 -2.51 2.09 7.58
N VAL A 156 -2.77 2.20 8.89
CA VAL A 156 -1.76 2.20 9.95
C VAL A 156 -0.89 0.93 9.97
N LYS A 157 -1.38 -0.18 9.42
CA LYS A 157 -0.64 -1.45 9.33
C LYS A 157 0.51 -1.42 8.32
N LEU A 158 0.53 -0.45 7.41
CA LEU A 158 1.64 -0.23 6.46
C LEU A 158 2.86 0.35 7.19
N ASN A 159 3.47 -0.46 8.06
CA ASN A 159 4.47 -0.04 9.03
C ASN A 159 5.76 0.46 8.38
N SER A 160 6.08 -0.01 7.17
CA SER A 160 7.29 0.33 6.44
C SER A 160 7.07 1.41 5.38
N LEU A 161 5.86 1.95 5.24
CA LEU A 161 5.56 2.94 4.21
C LEU A 161 6.20 4.29 4.54
N HIS A 162 7.05 4.78 3.64
CA HIS A 162 7.75 6.06 3.74
C HIS A 162 7.09 7.15 2.90
N SER A 163 6.55 6.77 1.73
CA SER A 163 5.93 7.69 0.78
C SER A 163 4.58 7.17 0.30
N LEU A 164 3.56 8.02 0.40
CA LEU A 164 2.21 7.76 -0.09
C LEU A 164 1.75 8.89 -1.01
N ASN A 165 1.48 8.56 -2.27
CA ASN A 165 0.87 9.48 -3.23
C ASN A 165 -0.55 9.04 -3.58
N MET A 166 -1.53 9.88 -3.25
CA MET A 166 -2.95 9.68 -3.50
C MET A 166 -3.56 10.92 -4.18
N SER A 167 -2.72 11.76 -4.81
CA SER A 167 -3.18 12.98 -5.47
C SER A 167 -4.12 12.66 -6.64
N TYR A 168 -5.00 13.58 -7.04
CA TYR A 168 -5.98 13.36 -8.11
C TYR A 168 -6.88 12.14 -7.84
N ASN A 169 -7.55 12.15 -6.69
CA ASN A 169 -8.55 11.14 -6.32
C ASN A 169 -9.84 11.84 -5.84
N GLN A 170 -10.76 11.12 -5.22
CA GLN A 170 -12.03 11.66 -4.72
C GLN A 170 -12.14 11.57 -3.19
N ILE A 171 -11.00 11.66 -2.49
CA ILE A 171 -10.94 11.47 -1.05
C ILE A 171 -11.60 12.64 -0.33
N LYS A 172 -12.61 12.34 0.47
CA LYS A 172 -13.36 13.35 1.25
C LYS A 172 -12.84 13.54 2.67
N GLN A 173 -12.30 12.48 3.27
CA GLN A 173 -11.77 12.50 4.63
C GLN A 173 -10.57 11.56 4.74
N LEU A 174 -9.63 11.92 5.62
CA LEU A 174 -8.51 11.06 6.00
C LEU A 174 -8.84 10.31 7.30
N PRO A 175 -8.44 9.04 7.44
CA PRO A 175 -8.57 8.32 8.70
C PRO A 175 -7.62 8.91 9.74
N GLU A 176 -8.08 8.99 10.99
CA GLU A 176 -7.26 9.48 12.10
C GLU A 176 -6.02 8.62 12.36
N THR A 177 -6.09 7.35 11.97
CA THR A 177 -5.00 6.40 12.16
C THR A 177 -3.78 6.69 11.28
N LEU A 178 -3.92 7.53 10.25
CA LEU A 178 -2.83 8.01 9.39
C LEU A 178 -1.71 8.68 10.20
N ALA A 179 -2.05 9.40 11.26
CA ALA A 179 -1.11 10.04 12.16
C ALA A 179 -0.17 9.06 12.89
N PHE A 180 -0.53 7.77 12.98
CA PHE A 180 0.25 6.76 13.71
C PHE A 180 1.19 5.93 12.82
N MET A 181 1.23 6.19 11.51
CA MET A 181 2.11 5.48 10.57
C MET A 181 3.57 5.87 10.77
N LYS A 182 4.30 5.24 11.70
CA LYS A 182 5.62 5.68 12.21
C LYS A 182 6.67 6.03 11.14
N MET A 183 6.72 5.29 10.03
CA MET A 183 7.71 5.50 8.96
C MET A 183 7.27 6.48 7.88
N LEU A 184 6.00 6.89 7.83
CA LEU A 184 5.50 7.78 6.80
C LEU A 184 6.12 9.18 6.97
N ARG A 185 6.81 9.64 5.92
CA ARG A 185 7.52 10.93 5.85
C ARG A 185 6.97 11.83 4.75
N ASN A 186 6.58 11.26 3.62
CA ASN A 186 6.08 12.00 2.47
C ASN A 186 4.63 11.63 2.18
N ILE A 187 3.76 12.63 2.07
CA ILE A 187 2.35 12.43 1.78
C ILE A 187 1.86 13.43 0.73
N PHE A 188 1.27 12.94 -0.35
CA PHE A 188 0.73 13.76 -1.42
C PHE A 188 -0.75 13.44 -1.60
N MET A 189 -1.58 14.44 -1.36
CA MET A 189 -3.04 14.38 -1.32
C MET A 189 -3.66 15.53 -2.11
N SER A 190 -2.90 16.14 -3.04
CA SER A 190 -3.39 17.26 -3.83
C SER A 190 -4.59 16.83 -4.70
N ASP A 191 -5.42 17.79 -5.10
CA ASP A 191 -6.49 17.55 -6.07
C ASP A 191 -7.46 16.44 -5.61
N ASN A 192 -7.93 16.56 -4.37
CA ASN A 192 -8.92 15.67 -3.77
C ASN A 192 -10.16 16.47 -3.33
N LYS A 193 -10.99 15.90 -2.45
CA LYS A 193 -12.23 16.50 -1.93
C LYS A 193 -12.18 16.71 -0.42
N LEU A 194 -10.99 16.90 0.15
CA LEU A 194 -10.81 17.10 1.59
C LEU A 194 -11.38 18.46 2.00
N GLU A 195 -12.32 18.45 2.93
CA GLU A 195 -12.91 19.69 3.49
C GLU A 195 -12.20 20.12 4.78
N PHE A 196 -11.55 19.18 5.47
CA PHE A 196 -10.76 19.38 6.69
C PHE A 196 -9.75 18.24 6.89
N LEU A 197 -8.78 18.45 7.76
CA LEU A 197 -7.85 17.41 8.21
C LEU A 197 -8.19 16.90 9.62
N PRO A 198 -7.94 15.62 9.93
CA PRO A 198 -8.10 15.11 11.29
C PRO A 198 -7.09 15.77 12.24
N GLY A 199 -7.54 16.13 13.44
CA GLY A 199 -6.72 16.81 14.46
C GLY A 199 -5.49 16.00 14.89
N SER A 200 -5.52 14.67 14.78
CA SER A 200 -4.37 13.81 15.03
C SER A 200 -3.15 14.12 14.15
N LEU A 201 -3.34 14.74 12.99
CA LEU A 201 -2.24 15.16 12.11
C LEU A 201 -1.51 16.41 12.59
N LEU A 202 -2.06 17.17 13.56
CA LEU A 202 -1.40 18.38 14.08
C LEU A 202 -0.06 18.09 14.74
N ALA A 203 0.04 16.96 15.45
CA ALA A 203 1.27 16.53 16.10
C ALA A 203 2.23 15.81 15.13
N ARG A 204 1.86 15.68 13.85
CA ARG A 204 2.61 14.88 12.89
C ARG A 204 3.60 15.74 12.12
N MET A 205 4.88 15.40 12.25
CA MET A 205 5.94 16.00 11.45
C MET A 205 6.19 15.16 10.19
N PHE A 206 5.50 15.51 9.10
CA PHE A 206 5.90 15.04 7.78
C PHE A 206 7.19 15.74 7.36
N GLN A 207 7.99 15.09 6.51
CA GLN A 207 9.10 15.75 5.84
C GLN A 207 8.57 16.63 4.70
N THR A 208 7.67 16.03 3.90
CA THR A 208 6.97 16.72 2.80
C THR A 208 5.49 16.35 2.89
N ALA A 209 4.61 17.34 2.85
CA ALA A 209 3.20 17.08 2.68
C ALA A 209 2.57 18.04 1.65
N ASP A 210 1.68 17.52 0.81
CA ASP A 210 0.93 18.32 -0.15
C ASP A 210 -0.56 18.03 -0.01
N PHE A 211 -1.32 19.03 0.38
CA PHE A 211 -2.78 19.00 0.47
C PHE A 211 -3.42 20.07 -0.43
N SER A 212 -2.66 20.66 -1.37
CA SER A 212 -3.16 21.69 -2.27
C SER A 212 -4.36 21.23 -3.10
N ASN A 213 -5.12 22.18 -3.63
CA ASN A 213 -6.28 21.93 -4.49
C ASN A 213 -7.35 21.02 -3.84
N ASN A 214 -7.55 21.18 -2.54
CA ASN A 214 -8.67 20.58 -1.80
C ASN A 214 -9.69 21.67 -1.40
N PRO A 215 -11.00 21.35 -1.35
CA PRO A 215 -12.06 22.29 -0.99
C PRO A 215 -12.14 22.49 0.53
N PHE A 216 -11.04 22.93 1.16
CA PHE A 216 -11.02 23.22 2.58
C PHE A 216 -12.06 24.29 2.93
N SER A 217 -12.89 24.01 3.95
CA SER A 217 -13.99 24.89 4.36
C SER A 217 -14.12 24.93 5.87
N ASP A 218 -14.46 26.09 6.40
CA ASP A 218 -14.76 26.29 7.82
C ASP A 218 -16.11 25.69 8.23
N GLN A 219 -16.98 25.50 7.25
CA GLN A 219 -18.28 24.86 7.37
C GLN A 219 -18.31 23.70 6.37
N PRO A 220 -17.80 22.52 6.75
CA PRO A 220 -17.83 21.38 5.85
C PRO A 220 -19.28 21.00 5.53
N LEU A 221 -19.54 20.70 4.25
CA LEU A 221 -20.84 20.30 3.71
C LEU A 221 -21.37 19.01 4.35
N MET A 222 -20.50 18.23 4.98
CA MET A 222 -20.84 16.95 5.60
C MET A 222 -21.75 17.03 6.85
N ASN A 223 -22.31 18.20 7.22
CA ASN A 223 -23.19 18.34 8.40
C ASN A 223 -22.58 17.76 9.69
N ILE A 224 -21.26 17.76 9.81
CA ILE A 224 -20.59 17.34 11.05
C ILE A 224 -20.84 18.43 12.07
N LYS A 225 -21.84 18.21 12.93
CA LYS A 225 -22.09 19.09 14.08
C LYS A 225 -21.06 18.75 15.15
N PRO A 226 -20.12 19.65 15.47
CA PRO A 226 -19.15 19.40 16.52
C PRO A 226 -19.90 19.21 17.85
N SER A 227 -19.50 18.19 18.61
CA SER A 227 -20.10 17.94 19.91
C SER A 227 -19.63 19.00 20.89
N THR A 228 -20.54 19.78 21.46
CA THR A 228 -20.22 20.90 22.38
C THR A 228 -20.33 20.51 23.85
N SER A 229 -20.87 19.34 24.18
CA SER A 229 -21.08 18.85 25.54
C SER A 229 -20.58 17.43 25.73
N PHE A 230 -19.97 17.15 26.87
CA PHE A 230 -19.61 15.78 27.24
C PHE A 230 -20.84 14.99 27.67
N SER A 231 -21.08 13.85 27.02
CA SER A 231 -21.99 12.80 27.49
C SER A 231 -21.25 11.79 28.36
N VAL A 232 -22.01 10.99 29.12
CA VAL A 232 -21.46 9.84 29.85
C VAL A 232 -21.17 8.73 28.83
N PRO A 233 -19.94 8.17 28.78
CA PRO A 233 -19.62 7.08 27.88
C PRO A 233 -20.47 5.83 28.18
N THR A 234 -20.95 5.16 27.14
CA THR A 234 -21.61 3.86 27.28
C THR A 234 -20.59 2.78 27.63
N LEU A 235 -21.06 1.62 28.11
CA LEU A 235 -20.18 0.47 28.33
C LEU A 235 -19.48 0.06 27.03
N SER A 236 -20.18 0.09 25.89
CA SER A 236 -19.61 -0.19 24.57
C SER A 236 -18.48 0.78 24.22
N GLU A 237 -18.64 2.08 24.52
CA GLU A 237 -17.58 3.06 24.30
C GLU A 237 -16.38 2.82 25.23
N LEU A 238 -16.61 2.51 26.51
CA LEU A 238 -15.54 2.21 27.46
C LEU A 238 -14.73 0.98 26.99
N SER A 239 -15.41 -0.08 26.58
CA SER A 239 -14.78 -1.28 26.00
C SER A 239 -14.00 -0.94 24.74
N ALA A 240 -14.57 -0.16 23.82
CA ALA A 240 -13.89 0.25 22.60
C ALA A 240 -12.65 1.09 22.87
N ARG A 241 -12.70 2.01 23.84
CA ARG A 241 -11.54 2.79 24.28
C ARG A 241 -10.44 1.90 24.84
N VAL A 242 -10.77 0.86 25.62
CA VAL A 242 -9.78 -0.11 26.14
C VAL A 242 -9.12 -0.89 25.00
N ILE A 243 -9.92 -1.42 24.06
CA ILE A 243 -9.43 -2.15 22.89
C ILE A 243 -8.43 -1.30 22.10
N VAL A 244 -8.81 -0.06 21.76
CA VAL A 244 -7.94 0.83 20.96
C VAL A 244 -6.70 1.26 21.73
N THR A 245 -6.85 1.63 23.01
CA THR A 245 -5.74 2.11 23.84
C THR A 245 -4.66 1.04 24.00
N HIS A 246 -5.06 -0.20 24.24
CA HIS A 246 -4.13 -1.33 24.47
C HIS A 246 -3.82 -2.11 23.19
N ARG A 247 -4.36 -1.69 22.03
CA ARG A 247 -4.21 -2.38 20.74
C ARG A 247 -4.55 -3.87 20.83
N ILE A 248 -5.63 -4.18 21.53
CA ILE A 248 -6.08 -5.57 21.72
C ILE A 248 -6.45 -6.12 20.34
N PRO A 249 -5.82 -7.20 19.86
CA PRO A 249 -6.17 -7.81 18.59
C PRO A 249 -7.59 -8.39 18.66
N TYR A 250 -8.32 -8.29 17.56
CA TYR A 250 -9.64 -8.88 17.40
C TYR A 250 -9.86 -9.29 15.95
N THR A 251 -10.72 -10.28 15.78
CA THR A 251 -11.15 -10.83 14.50
C THR A 251 -12.68 -10.70 14.35
N CYS A 252 -13.21 -11.08 13.19
CA CYS A 252 -14.66 -11.18 12.99
C CYS A 252 -15.30 -12.34 13.77
N GLU A 253 -14.50 -13.23 14.35
CA GLU A 253 -14.97 -14.29 15.24
C GLU A 253 -15.08 -13.78 16.69
N ASP A 254 -14.23 -12.82 17.08
CA ASP A 254 -14.21 -12.25 18.43
C ASP A 254 -15.29 -11.18 18.65
N LEU A 255 -15.59 -10.38 17.62
CA LEU A 255 -16.51 -9.24 17.69
C LEU A 255 -17.48 -9.23 16.52
N ASP A 256 -18.72 -8.85 16.81
CA ASP A 256 -19.75 -8.68 15.78
C ASP A 256 -19.45 -7.49 14.84
N PHE A 257 -20.11 -7.49 13.68
CA PHE A 257 -19.93 -6.46 12.65
C PHE A 257 -20.20 -5.03 13.13
N ILE A 258 -21.19 -4.85 14.03
CA ILE A 258 -21.56 -3.52 14.56
C ILE A 258 -20.44 -3.02 15.47
N SER A 259 -19.94 -3.87 16.36
CA SER A 259 -18.81 -3.56 17.25
C SER A 259 -17.53 -3.22 16.48
N ILE A 260 -17.20 -4.00 15.44
CA ILE A 260 -16.06 -3.71 14.55
C ILE A 260 -16.28 -2.38 13.80
N GLY A 261 -17.49 -2.14 13.30
CA GLY A 261 -17.86 -0.89 12.65
C GLY A 261 -17.73 0.31 13.59
N TYR A 262 -18.06 0.14 14.87
CA TYR A 262 -17.90 1.16 15.90
C TYR A 262 -16.43 1.46 16.17
N LEU A 263 -15.59 0.44 16.35
CA LEU A 263 -14.14 0.59 16.54
C LEU A 263 -13.47 1.37 15.39
N LYS A 264 -13.91 1.16 14.14
CA LYS A 264 -13.39 1.88 12.97
C LYS A 264 -13.72 3.37 12.94
N LYS A 265 -14.71 3.83 13.71
CA LYS A 265 -15.07 5.26 13.82
C LYS A 265 -14.20 6.04 14.79
N VAL A 266 -13.24 5.39 15.45
CA VAL A 266 -12.39 6.00 16.47
C VAL A 266 -11.75 7.30 15.99
N LYS A 267 -11.82 8.30 16.86
CA LYS A 267 -11.14 9.59 16.76
C LYS A 267 -10.07 9.68 17.83
N PHE A 268 -9.17 10.65 17.72
CA PHE A 268 -8.10 10.78 18.71
C PHE A 268 -8.06 12.19 19.29
N CYS A 269 -7.96 12.22 20.61
CA CYS A 269 -7.71 13.45 21.34
C CYS A 269 -6.29 13.94 21.07
N VAL A 270 -6.06 15.25 21.27
CA VAL A 270 -4.72 15.85 21.28
C VAL A 270 -3.77 15.20 22.30
N CYS A 271 -4.30 14.56 23.35
CA CYS A 271 -3.50 13.78 24.30
C CYS A 271 -3.24 12.32 23.86
N GLY A 272 -3.67 11.93 22.65
CA GLY A 272 -3.52 10.59 22.09
C GLY A 272 -4.58 9.57 22.53
N LYS A 273 -5.48 9.91 23.46
CA LYS A 273 -6.55 9.00 23.90
C LYS A 273 -7.65 8.84 22.84
N PRO A 274 -8.20 7.62 22.65
CA PRO A 274 -9.30 7.40 21.72
C PRO A 274 -10.57 8.10 22.18
N CYS A 275 -11.29 8.64 21.21
CA CYS A 275 -12.55 9.36 21.35
C CYS A 275 -13.60 8.71 20.46
N PHE A 276 -14.82 8.58 20.99
CA PHE A 276 -16.01 8.23 20.21
C PHE A 276 -17.08 9.29 20.48
N GLU A 277 -18.28 8.89 20.90
CA GLU A 277 -19.44 9.78 21.07
C GLU A 277 -19.30 10.67 22.30
N ALA A 278 -18.75 10.15 23.42
CA ALA A 278 -18.47 10.93 24.62
C ALA A 278 -17.18 11.76 24.48
N SER A 279 -17.12 12.58 23.43
CA SER A 279 -16.06 13.56 23.17
C SER A 279 -16.62 14.91 22.76
N ILE A 280 -15.86 15.97 23.03
CA ILE A 280 -16.11 17.29 22.44
C ILE A 280 -15.31 17.38 21.15
N SER A 281 -15.83 18.05 20.13
CA SER A 281 -15.05 18.39 18.94
C SER A 281 -15.21 19.85 18.55
N ARG A 282 -14.20 20.41 17.89
CA ARG A 282 -14.27 21.75 17.29
C ARG A 282 -13.35 21.85 16.08
N PHE A 283 -13.73 22.70 15.13
CA PHE A 283 -12.82 23.11 14.06
C PHE A 283 -11.82 24.12 14.60
N VAL A 284 -10.55 23.91 14.28
CA VAL A 284 -9.46 24.84 14.62
C VAL A 284 -8.70 25.14 13.35
N LYS A 285 -8.49 26.44 13.11
CA LYS A 285 -7.60 26.92 12.08
C LYS A 285 -6.23 27.13 12.70
N THR A 286 -5.21 26.54 12.09
CA THR A 286 -3.84 26.80 12.49
C THR A 286 -2.97 26.90 11.25
N SER A 287 -1.91 27.71 11.34
CA SER A 287 -0.86 27.73 10.35
C SER A 287 -0.10 26.40 10.43
N VAL A 288 -0.17 25.62 9.34
CA VAL A 288 0.57 24.37 9.23
C VAL A 288 2.05 24.70 8.94
N PRO A 289 3.03 23.95 9.50
CA PRO A 289 4.45 24.21 9.26
C PRO A 289 4.80 24.32 7.78
N SER A 290 5.83 25.12 7.47
CA SER A 290 6.20 25.60 6.12
C SER A 290 6.57 24.52 5.11
N ASN A 291 6.77 23.28 5.54
CA ASN A 291 7.07 22.13 4.69
C ASN A 291 5.81 21.40 4.19
N ILE A 292 4.65 22.04 4.34
CA ILE A 292 3.35 21.54 3.90
C ILE A 292 2.76 22.52 2.89
N SER A 293 2.55 22.05 1.65
CA SER A 293 1.90 22.82 0.59
C SER A 293 0.38 22.74 0.74
N TYR A 294 -0.28 23.89 0.71
CA TYR A 294 -1.75 24.01 0.71
C TYR A 294 -2.19 25.22 -0.13
N SER A 295 -3.37 25.14 -0.75
CA SER A 295 -3.85 26.14 -1.71
C SER A 295 -4.49 27.39 -1.07
N GLN A 296 -4.81 27.37 0.23
CA GLN A 296 -5.42 28.49 0.95
C GLN A 296 -4.71 28.71 2.28
N GLY A 297 -4.49 29.97 2.68
CA GLY A 297 -3.64 30.37 3.83
C GLY A 297 -3.90 29.70 5.20
N HIS A 298 -4.97 28.93 5.37
CA HIS A 298 -5.26 28.14 6.57
C HIS A 298 -5.91 26.81 6.21
N VAL A 299 -5.58 25.75 6.96
CA VAL A 299 -6.21 24.43 6.84
C VAL A 299 -7.08 24.18 8.08
N PRO A 300 -8.38 23.89 7.92
CA PRO A 300 -9.25 23.56 9.05
C PRO A 300 -8.96 22.14 9.53
N PHE A 301 -8.73 22.00 10.84
CA PHE A 301 -8.58 20.72 11.52
C PHE A 301 -9.81 20.42 12.37
N LEU A 302 -10.38 19.23 12.23
CA LEU A 302 -11.40 18.74 13.17
C LEU A 302 -10.70 18.06 14.34
N ILE A 303 -10.74 18.69 15.50
CA ILE A 303 -10.07 18.20 16.71
C ILE A 303 -11.09 17.61 17.65
N HIS A 304 -10.76 16.45 18.23
CA HIS A 304 -11.54 15.81 19.27
C HIS A 304 -10.88 15.96 20.64
N PHE A 305 -11.68 15.98 21.70
CA PHE A 305 -11.22 16.09 23.08
C PHE A 305 -11.88 15.02 23.94
N CYS A 306 -11.07 14.21 24.61
CA CYS A 306 -11.56 13.14 25.48
C CYS A 306 -12.06 13.63 26.85
N SER A 307 -11.76 14.88 27.23
CA SER A 307 -12.18 15.49 28.49
C SER A 307 -12.24 17.02 28.42
N LYS A 308 -12.98 17.65 29.34
CA LYS A 308 -13.04 19.12 29.48
C LYS A 308 -11.65 19.72 29.69
N GLN A 309 -10.80 19.03 30.44
CA GLN A 309 -9.42 19.44 30.67
C GLN A 309 -8.58 19.44 29.39
N CYS A 310 -8.76 18.47 28.49
CA CYS A 310 -8.06 18.48 27.20
C CYS A 310 -8.52 19.64 26.32
N ASN A 311 -9.84 19.91 26.31
CA ASN A 311 -10.40 21.03 25.56
C ASN A 311 -9.89 22.38 26.09
N SER A 312 -9.84 22.57 27.41
CA SER A 312 -9.39 23.82 28.02
C SER A 312 -7.87 24.04 27.93
N LYS A 313 -7.08 22.98 27.79
CA LYS A 313 -5.61 23.09 27.62
C LYS A 313 -5.18 23.33 26.18
N PHE A 314 -6.06 23.12 25.20
CA PHE A 314 -5.74 23.25 23.78
C PHE A 314 -5.95 24.69 23.26
N HIS A 315 -5.67 25.68 24.10
CA HIS A 315 -5.74 27.10 23.73
C HIS A 315 -4.36 27.64 23.39
#